data_AF-A0A3M1J6F2-F1
#
_entry.id   AF-A0A3M1J6F2-F1
#
_cell.length_a   1.000
_cell.length_b   1.000
_cell.length_c   1.000
_cell.angle_alpha   90.00
_cell.angle_beta   90.00
_cell.angle_gamma   90.00
#
_symmetry.space_group_name_H-M   'P 1'
#
loop_
_entity.id
_entity.type
_entity.pdbx_description
1 polymer ?
#
loop_
_entity_poly.entity_id
_entity_poly.type
_entity_poly.pdbx_seq_one_letter_code
_entity_poly.pdbx_strand_id
1 'polypeptide(L)'
;MDLQQFAADRYQQIVSSLGNPRFTRDAVATLERMSSDEVNKPALLAWLQEGAQTGDRRWEIRTALRCLAHVIQPRSYLEIGTRRGWSLAQVLAAAPNVNVYSVDMWVENYGDVENPGPEFVRAEMKRAAPDFCGNLTFLSGNSHNILPVFLDNVMPRQNG
;
A
#
# COMPACT_ATOMS: atom_id res chain seq x y z
N MET A 1 -10.60 -11.30 24.41
CA MET A 1 -10.42 -12.07 23.15
C MET A 1 -8.98 -12.57 23.18
N ASP A 2 -8.78 -13.87 23.04
CA ASP A 2 -7.46 -14.46 22.96
C ASP A 2 -6.73 -13.97 21.69
N LEU A 3 -5.45 -13.61 21.82
CA LEU A 3 -4.63 -13.13 20.71
C LEU A 3 -4.49 -14.20 19.62
N GLN A 4 -4.40 -15.48 20.02
CA GLN A 4 -4.32 -16.58 19.06
C GLN A 4 -5.62 -16.73 18.27
N GLN A 5 -6.77 -16.69 18.96
CA GLN A 5 -8.07 -16.71 18.30
C GLN A 5 -8.26 -15.51 17.36
N PHE A 6 -7.92 -14.30 17.80
CA PHE A 6 -8.00 -13.10 16.96
C PHE A 6 -7.14 -13.22 15.70
N ALA A 7 -5.89 -13.70 15.84
CA ALA A 7 -5.00 -13.89 14.71
C ALA A 7 -5.51 -14.98 13.75
N ALA A 8 -6.06 -16.08 14.27
CA ALA A 8 -6.64 -17.15 13.47
C ALA A 8 -7.87 -16.66 12.67
N ASP A 9 -8.76 -15.88 13.30
CA ASP A 9 -9.95 -15.32 12.66
C ASP A 9 -9.55 -14.38 11.51
N ARG A 10 -8.56 -13.51 11.74
CA ARG A 10 -8.03 -12.61 10.70
C ARG A 10 -7.37 -13.38 9.56
N TYR A 11 -6.58 -14.40 9.87
CA TYR A 11 -5.96 -15.25 8.85
C TYR A 11 -7.02 -15.92 7.96
N GLN A 12 -8.06 -16.50 8.54
CA GLN A 12 -9.15 -17.13 7.78
C GLN A 12 -9.93 -16.10 6.93
N GLN A 13 -10.16 -14.90 7.47
CA GLN A 13 -10.74 -13.80 6.70
C GLN A 13 -9.85 -13.41 5.52
N ILE A 14 -8.54 -13.32 5.68
CA ILE A 14 -7.60 -13.00 4.59
C ILE A 14 -7.66 -14.09 3.52
N VAL A 15 -7.51 -15.36 3.89
CA VAL A 15 -7.50 -16.49 2.94
C VAL A 15 -8.80 -16.58 2.16
N SER A 16 -9.94 -16.38 2.81
CA SER A 16 -11.24 -16.39 2.14
C SER A 16 -11.47 -15.17 1.25
N SER A 17 -10.87 -14.02 1.60
CA SER A 17 -11.07 -12.74 0.92
C SER A 17 -10.06 -12.45 -0.19
N LEU A 18 -8.89 -13.09 -0.17
CA LEU A 18 -7.86 -12.88 -1.17
C LEU A 18 -8.38 -13.28 -2.56
N GLY A 19 -8.12 -12.42 -3.54
CA GLY A 19 -8.67 -12.55 -4.89
C GLY A 19 -10.17 -12.28 -5.00
N ASN A 20 -10.86 -11.82 -3.95
CA ASN A 20 -12.28 -11.45 -4.09
C ASN A 20 -12.41 -10.30 -5.12
N PRO A 21 -13.24 -10.43 -6.17
CA PRO A 21 -13.38 -9.42 -7.22
C PRO A 21 -13.76 -8.01 -6.73
N ARG A 22 -14.33 -7.91 -5.52
CA ARG A 22 -14.54 -6.62 -4.84
C ARG A 22 -13.23 -5.84 -4.69
N PHE A 23 -12.16 -6.46 -4.19
CA PHE A 23 -10.89 -5.76 -3.97
C PHE A 23 -10.21 -5.38 -5.28
N THR A 24 -10.43 -6.17 -6.33
CA THR A 24 -9.99 -5.82 -7.69
C THR A 24 -10.71 -4.55 -8.18
N ARG A 25 -12.03 -4.46 -8.02
CA ARG A 25 -12.79 -3.24 -8.36
C ARG A 25 -12.36 -2.03 -7.55
N ASP A 26 -12.19 -2.21 -6.23
CA ASP A 26 -11.75 -1.13 -5.35
C ASP A 26 -10.33 -0.64 -5.72
N ALA A 27 -9.44 -1.56 -6.11
CA ALA A 27 -8.10 -1.22 -6.55
C ALA A 27 -8.08 -0.46 -7.87
N VAL A 28 -8.89 -0.89 -8.85
CA VAL A 28 -9.11 -0.16 -10.12
C VAL A 28 -9.59 1.25 -9.84
N ALA A 29 -10.66 1.41 -9.04
CA ALA A 29 -11.21 2.72 -8.71
C ALA A 29 -10.19 3.65 -8.02
N THR A 30 -9.32 3.08 -7.17
CA THR A 30 -8.25 3.82 -6.51
C THR A 30 -7.18 4.26 -7.52
N LEU A 31 -6.75 3.36 -8.41
CA LEU A 31 -5.76 3.65 -9.44
C LEU A 31 -6.28 4.67 -10.47
N GLU A 32 -7.55 4.62 -10.85
CA GLU A 32 -8.16 5.54 -11.81
C GLU A 32 -8.12 7.01 -11.36
N ARG A 33 -8.16 7.27 -10.03
CA ARG A 33 -8.03 8.62 -9.46
C ARG A 33 -6.60 9.17 -9.46
N MET A 34 -5.62 8.27 -9.55
CA MET A 34 -4.20 8.64 -9.58
C MET A 34 -3.82 9.21 -10.95
N SER A 35 -2.71 9.93 -11.04
CA SER A 35 -2.22 10.43 -12.34
C SER A 35 -1.89 9.29 -13.30
N SER A 36 -1.77 9.62 -14.58
CA SER A 36 -1.33 8.66 -15.60
C SER A 36 0.13 8.22 -15.40
N ASP A 37 0.41 7.04 -15.94
CA ASP A 37 1.73 6.50 -16.27
C ASP A 37 1.48 5.76 -17.58
N GLU A 38 1.87 6.37 -18.70
CA GLU A 38 1.51 5.89 -20.05
C GLU A 38 2.04 4.50 -20.36
N VAL A 39 3.11 4.09 -19.67
CA VAL A 39 3.79 2.82 -19.90
C VAL A 39 3.11 1.70 -19.12
N ASN A 40 2.98 1.87 -17.80
CA ASN A 40 2.66 0.76 -16.89
C ASN A 40 1.17 0.69 -16.54
N LYS A 41 0.50 1.84 -16.44
CA LYS A 41 -0.87 1.91 -15.89
C LYS A 41 -1.93 1.30 -16.80
N PRO A 42 -1.91 1.50 -18.14
CA PRO A 42 -2.95 0.96 -19.02
C PRO A 42 -3.03 -0.57 -18.97
N ALA A 43 -1.89 -1.26 -19.09
CA ALA A 43 -1.85 -2.72 -19.07
C ALA A 43 -2.33 -3.29 -17.72
N LEU A 44 -1.91 -2.66 -16.61
CA LEU A 44 -2.37 -3.05 -15.27
C LEU A 44 -3.87 -2.86 -15.10
N LEU A 45 -4.42 -1.69 -15.48
CA LEU A 45 -5.85 -1.42 -15.37
C LEU A 45 -6.67 -2.39 -16.23
N ALA A 46 -6.25 -2.64 -17.46
CA ALA A 46 -6.93 -3.59 -18.35
C ALA A 46 -6.97 -5.00 -17.72
N TRP A 47 -5.84 -5.49 -17.23
CA TRP A 47 -5.76 -6.82 -16.60
C TRP A 47 -6.60 -6.94 -15.32
N LEU A 48 -6.66 -5.90 -14.50
CA LEU A 48 -7.49 -5.86 -13.30
C LEU A 48 -8.99 -5.75 -13.64
N GLN A 49 -9.35 -4.90 -14.61
CA GLN A 49 -10.73 -4.71 -15.05
C GLN A 49 -11.29 -6.00 -15.67
N GLU A 50 -10.51 -6.70 -16.50
CA GLU A 50 -10.86 -8.01 -17.04
C GLU A 50 -11.12 -9.03 -15.91
N GLY A 51 -10.22 -9.12 -14.93
CA GLY A 51 -10.40 -10.00 -13.77
C GLY A 51 -11.67 -9.65 -12.96
N ALA A 52 -11.94 -8.36 -12.76
CA ALA A 52 -13.13 -7.90 -12.06
C ALA A 52 -14.45 -8.20 -12.81
N GLN A 53 -14.44 -8.13 -14.14
CA GLN A 53 -15.59 -8.41 -15.01
C GLN A 53 -15.89 -9.91 -15.09
N THR A 54 -14.86 -10.74 -15.19
CA THR A 54 -14.99 -12.21 -15.29
C THR A 54 -15.23 -12.88 -13.93
N GLY A 55 -15.06 -12.15 -12.82
CA GLY A 55 -15.15 -12.71 -11.48
C GLY A 55 -13.96 -13.59 -11.12
N ASP A 56 -12.84 -13.46 -11.85
CA ASP A 56 -11.61 -14.20 -11.60
C ASP A 56 -11.07 -13.86 -10.19
N ARG A 57 -10.58 -14.90 -9.50
CA ARG A 57 -9.92 -14.77 -8.20
C ARG A 57 -8.42 -14.44 -8.28
N ARG A 58 -7.96 -13.95 -9.43
CA ARG A 58 -6.61 -13.40 -9.61
C ARG A 58 -6.34 -12.29 -8.60
N TRP A 59 -5.10 -12.22 -8.15
CA TRP A 59 -4.62 -11.15 -7.30
C TRP A 59 -3.15 -10.87 -7.61
N GLU A 60 -2.73 -9.67 -7.25
CA GLU A 60 -1.37 -9.19 -7.33
C GLU A 60 -1.11 -8.27 -6.12
N ILE A 61 0.08 -7.68 -6.01
CA ILE A 61 0.48 -6.98 -4.79
C ILE A 61 -0.48 -5.86 -4.34
N ARG A 62 -1.05 -5.06 -5.25
CA ARG A 62 -1.94 -3.92 -4.91
C ARG A 62 -3.30 -4.42 -4.38
N THR A 63 -3.92 -5.36 -5.07
CA THR A 63 -5.17 -6.02 -4.65
C THR A 63 -5.00 -6.85 -3.38
N ALA A 64 -3.85 -7.51 -3.20
CA ALA A 64 -3.50 -8.20 -1.97
C ALA A 64 -3.36 -7.21 -0.80
N LEU A 65 -2.62 -6.12 -0.97
CA LEU A 65 -2.47 -5.08 0.05
C LEU A 65 -3.80 -4.41 0.40
N ARG A 66 -4.66 -4.16 -0.59
CA ARG A 66 -6.04 -3.69 -0.38
C ARG A 66 -6.81 -4.63 0.55
N CYS A 67 -6.79 -5.93 0.24
CA CYS A 67 -7.46 -6.96 1.04
C CYS A 67 -6.89 -7.04 2.45
N LEU A 68 -5.56 -7.09 2.58
CA LEU A 68 -4.87 -7.15 3.86
C LEU A 68 -5.19 -5.93 4.73
N ALA A 69 -5.10 -4.72 4.18
CA ALA A 69 -5.42 -3.49 4.90
C ALA A 69 -6.90 -3.46 5.33
N HIS A 70 -7.81 -3.90 4.45
CA HIS A 70 -9.24 -3.98 4.78
C HIS A 70 -9.51 -4.92 5.95
N VAL A 71 -8.91 -6.12 5.96
CA VAL A 71 -9.16 -7.14 6.98
C VAL A 71 -8.42 -6.85 8.28
N ILE A 72 -7.14 -6.48 8.20
CA ILE A 72 -6.28 -6.28 9.37
C ILE A 72 -6.62 -4.95 10.07
N GLN A 73 -7.00 -3.92 9.31
CA GLN A 73 -7.13 -2.54 9.80
C GLN A 73 -5.87 -2.14 10.61
N PRO A 74 -4.68 -2.14 9.96
CA PRO A 74 -3.43 -1.93 10.67
C PRO A 74 -3.38 -0.55 11.33
N ARG A 75 -2.80 -0.50 12.54
CA ARG A 75 -2.52 0.78 13.23
C ARG A 75 -1.30 1.49 12.63
N SER A 76 -0.37 0.71 12.09
CA SER A 76 0.87 1.20 11.48
C SER A 76 1.21 0.39 10.23
N TYR A 77 1.75 1.05 9.22
CA TYR A 77 2.22 0.44 7.97
C TYR A 77 3.58 1.04 7.57
N LEU A 78 4.52 0.19 7.22
CA LEU A 78 5.84 0.57 6.70
C LEU A 78 5.94 0.07 5.27
N GLU A 79 6.21 0.97 4.33
CA GLU A 79 6.50 0.63 2.94
C GLU A 79 7.94 1.01 2.59
N ILE A 80 8.63 0.13 1.88
CA ILE A 80 9.98 0.38 1.35
C ILE A 80 9.88 0.23 -0.17
N GLY A 81 10.23 1.30 -0.90
CA GLY A 81 10.05 1.38 -2.34
C GLY A 81 8.64 1.81 -2.72
N THR A 82 8.34 3.10 -2.56
CA THR A 82 7.01 3.67 -2.82
C THR A 82 6.85 4.15 -4.25
N ARG A 83 7.90 4.71 -4.87
CA ARG A 83 7.89 5.26 -6.24
C ARG A 83 6.69 6.19 -6.50
N ARG A 84 5.65 5.75 -7.23
CA ARG A 84 4.43 6.55 -7.53
C ARG A 84 3.30 6.34 -6.50
N GLY A 85 3.48 5.43 -5.54
CA GLY A 85 2.54 5.19 -4.44
C GLY A 85 1.33 4.31 -4.79
N TRP A 86 1.37 3.50 -5.84
CA TRP A 86 0.22 2.68 -6.24
C TRP A 86 -0.20 1.65 -5.19
N SER A 87 0.76 1.00 -4.53
CA SER A 87 0.52 0.07 -3.41
C SER A 87 0.07 0.82 -2.16
N LEU A 88 0.79 1.89 -1.81
CA LEU A 88 0.46 2.77 -0.70
C LEU A 88 -0.99 3.26 -0.76
N ALA A 89 -1.43 3.74 -1.92
CA ALA A 89 -2.79 4.21 -2.14
C ALA A 89 -3.85 3.15 -1.78
N GLN A 90 -3.57 1.88 -2.06
CA GLN A 90 -4.50 0.80 -1.72
C GLN A 90 -4.63 0.61 -0.21
N VAL A 91 -3.53 0.71 0.52
CA VAL A 91 -3.53 0.61 1.97
C VAL A 91 -4.29 1.78 2.57
N LEU A 92 -3.97 3.02 2.16
CA LEU A 92 -4.61 4.22 2.71
C LEU A 92 -6.12 4.25 2.47
N ALA A 93 -6.56 3.87 1.26
CA ALA A 93 -7.98 3.87 0.93
C ALA A 93 -8.76 2.68 1.52
N ALA A 94 -8.09 1.65 2.08
CA ALA A 94 -8.73 0.54 2.79
C ALA A 94 -8.67 0.67 4.33
N ALA A 95 -7.71 1.43 4.85
CA ALA A 95 -7.49 1.66 6.27
C ALA A 95 -7.21 3.15 6.53
N PRO A 96 -8.23 4.02 6.51
CA PRO A 96 -8.04 5.48 6.51
C PRO A 96 -7.36 6.04 7.77
N ASN A 97 -7.36 5.30 8.88
CA ASN A 97 -6.78 5.70 10.16
C ASN A 97 -5.34 5.21 10.40
N VAL A 98 -4.72 4.54 9.42
CA VAL A 98 -3.38 3.94 9.58
C VAL A 98 -2.29 5.00 9.69
N ASN A 99 -1.29 4.79 10.56
CA ASN A 99 -0.06 5.57 10.55
C ASN A 99 0.95 4.97 9.59
N VAL A 100 1.39 5.73 8.59
CA VAL A 100 2.27 5.23 7.53
C VAL A 100 3.63 5.87 7.54
N TYR A 101 4.63 5.02 7.32
CA TYR A 101 6.01 5.37 7.05
C TYR A 101 6.38 4.84 5.66
N SER A 102 6.67 5.74 4.73
CA SER A 102 7.04 5.41 3.36
C SER A 102 8.51 5.74 3.14
N VAL A 103 9.32 4.72 2.88
CA VAL A 103 10.76 4.81 2.69
C VAL A 103 11.08 4.65 1.21
N ASP A 104 11.75 5.63 0.64
CA ASP A 104 12.23 5.56 -0.75
C ASP A 104 13.50 6.39 -0.88
N MET A 105 14.33 6.04 -1.85
CA MET A 105 15.52 6.81 -2.16
C MET A 105 15.19 8.08 -2.94
N TRP A 106 14.03 8.12 -3.62
CA TRP A 106 13.60 9.23 -4.50
C TRP A 106 14.64 9.60 -5.56
N VAL A 107 15.42 8.62 -6.01
CA VAL A 107 16.42 8.81 -7.05
C VAL A 107 15.70 8.93 -8.38
N GLU A 108 15.83 10.09 -9.00
CA GLU A 108 15.32 10.37 -10.33
C GLU A 108 15.94 9.40 -11.35
N ASN A 109 15.13 8.86 -12.26
CA ASN A 109 15.55 7.95 -13.32
C ASN A 109 16.28 6.69 -12.86
N TYR A 110 15.99 6.19 -11.65
CA TYR A 110 16.53 4.91 -11.19
C TYR A 110 15.99 3.76 -12.06
N GLY A 111 16.85 3.22 -12.93
CA GLY A 111 16.50 2.15 -13.86
C GLY A 111 15.61 2.59 -15.04
N ASP A 112 15.85 3.79 -15.60
CA ASP A 112 15.12 4.38 -16.75
C ASP A 112 13.64 4.68 -16.48
N VAL A 113 13.29 4.79 -15.20
CA VAL A 113 11.92 4.90 -14.76
C VAL A 113 11.76 6.09 -13.82
N GLU A 114 10.76 6.94 -14.09
CA GLU A 114 10.49 8.14 -13.30
C GLU A 114 10.13 7.79 -11.85
N ASN A 115 10.84 8.43 -10.91
CA ASN A 115 10.53 8.44 -9.48
C ASN A 115 10.23 9.89 -9.07
N PRO A 116 8.94 10.30 -9.08
CA PRO A 116 8.55 11.71 -9.03
C PRO A 116 8.65 12.35 -7.63
N GLY A 117 9.11 11.60 -6.62
CA GLY A 117 9.40 12.12 -5.29
C GLY A 117 8.18 12.18 -4.35
N PRO A 118 8.43 12.55 -3.07
CA PRO A 118 7.45 12.44 -2.00
C PRO A 118 6.27 13.41 -2.15
N GLU A 119 6.48 14.60 -2.70
CA GLU A 119 5.41 15.59 -2.88
C GLU A 119 4.41 15.19 -3.98
N PHE A 120 4.90 14.55 -5.04
CA PHE A 120 4.02 13.90 -6.01
C PHE A 120 3.17 12.84 -5.35
N VAL A 121 3.80 11.91 -4.61
CA VAL A 121 3.07 10.82 -3.91
C VAL A 121 2.06 11.39 -2.93
N ARG A 122 2.39 12.45 -2.19
CA ARG A 122 1.45 13.13 -1.29
C ARG A 122 0.22 13.65 -2.04
N ALA A 123 0.40 14.27 -3.20
CA ALA A 123 -0.71 14.75 -4.03
C ALA A 123 -1.53 13.60 -4.63
N GLU A 124 -0.90 12.48 -4.99
CA GLU A 124 -1.58 11.26 -5.40
C GLU A 124 -2.46 10.69 -4.27
N MET A 125 -1.93 10.59 -3.05
CA MET A 125 -2.67 10.00 -1.92
C MET A 125 -3.93 10.81 -1.60
N LYS A 126 -3.86 12.15 -1.67
CA LYS A 126 -5.04 13.03 -1.50
C LYS A 126 -6.16 12.73 -2.51
N ARG A 127 -5.81 12.35 -3.75
CA ARG A 127 -6.78 11.99 -4.80
C ARG A 127 -7.28 10.56 -4.67
N ALA A 128 -6.37 9.63 -4.43
CA ALA A 128 -6.67 8.21 -4.43
C ALA A 128 -7.41 7.76 -3.16
N ALA A 129 -7.07 8.35 -2.01
CA ALA A 129 -7.58 8.03 -0.68
C ALA A 129 -8.09 9.29 0.04
N PRO A 130 -9.18 9.93 -0.44
CA PRO A 130 -9.66 11.20 0.10
C PRO A 130 -10.11 11.12 1.58
N ASP A 131 -10.52 9.92 2.03
CA ASP A 131 -10.95 9.67 3.41
C ASP A 131 -9.78 9.37 4.37
N PHE A 132 -8.54 9.32 3.87
CA PHE A 132 -7.37 9.08 4.69
C PHE A 132 -7.17 10.23 5.68
N CYS A 133 -7.16 9.91 6.97
CA CYS A 133 -7.00 10.86 8.07
C CYS A 133 -5.89 10.45 9.06
N GLY A 134 -5.19 9.35 8.79
CA GLY A 134 -3.99 8.96 9.52
C GLY A 134 -2.78 9.84 9.19
N ASN A 135 -1.62 9.46 9.73
CA ASN A 135 -0.36 10.16 9.47
C ASN A 135 0.38 9.50 8.30
N LEU A 136 0.96 10.31 7.40
CA LEU A 136 1.85 9.84 6.33
C LEU A 136 3.20 10.56 6.42
N THR A 137 4.22 9.81 6.84
CA THR A 137 5.60 10.25 6.96
C THR A 137 6.45 9.65 5.84
N PHE A 138 7.14 10.49 5.09
CA PHE A 138 8.14 10.05 4.12
C PHE A 138 9.52 10.06 4.75
N LEU A 139 10.27 8.96 4.59
CA LEU A 139 11.64 8.81 5.03
C LEU A 139 12.52 8.68 3.79
N SER A 140 13.24 9.75 3.46
CA SER A 140 13.99 9.87 2.22
C SER A 140 15.43 9.38 2.37
N GLY A 141 15.82 8.35 1.62
CA GLY A 141 17.18 7.83 1.55
C GLY A 141 17.27 6.30 1.50
N ASN A 142 18.48 5.76 1.64
CA ASN A 142 18.70 4.32 1.61
C ASN A 142 18.10 3.66 2.85
N SER A 143 17.18 2.71 2.64
CA SER A 143 16.50 1.98 3.70
C SER A 143 17.45 1.24 4.65
N HIS A 144 18.60 0.78 4.17
CA HIS A 144 19.61 0.13 5.01
C HIS A 144 20.22 1.06 6.07
N ASN A 145 20.19 2.37 5.83
CA ASN A 145 20.67 3.37 6.79
C ASN A 145 19.53 3.90 7.67
N ILE A 146 18.34 4.08 7.08
CA ILE A 146 17.18 4.67 7.76
C ILE A 146 16.54 3.69 8.73
N LEU A 147 16.29 2.46 8.30
CA LEU A 147 15.48 1.51 9.07
C LEU A 147 16.08 1.13 10.42
N PRO A 148 17.40 0.89 10.57
CA PRO A 148 17.97 0.60 11.88
C PRO A 148 17.72 1.73 12.89
N VAL A 149 17.97 2.99 12.49
CA VAL A 149 17.77 4.15 13.35
C VAL A 149 16.28 4.36 13.67
N PHE A 150 15.41 4.21 12.66
CA PHE A 150 13.97 4.34 12.84
C PHE A 150 13.41 3.29 13.80
N LEU A 151 13.77 2.02 13.61
CA LEU A 151 13.28 0.92 14.43
C LEU A 151 13.81 0.96 15.86
N ASP A 152 15.08 1.36 16.08
CA ASP A 152 15.63 1.53 17.43
C ASP A 152 14.91 2.65 18.20
N ASN A 153 14.44 3.71 17.52
CA ASN A 153 13.69 4.80 18.14
C ASN A 153 12.22 4.43 18.47
N VAL A 154 11.61 3.53 17.70
CA VAL A 154 10.20 3.12 17.87
C VAL A 154 10.06 1.87 18.74
N MET A 155 11.08 1.01 18.75
CA MET A 155 11.20 -0.17 19.60
C MET A 155 12.54 -0.09 20.36
N PRO A 156 12.62 0.72 21.44
CA PRO A 156 13.85 0.78 22.21
C PRO A 156 14.19 -0.63 22.66
N ARG A 157 15.40 -1.10 22.30
CA ARG A 157 15.89 -2.40 22.72
C ARG A 157 15.78 -2.45 24.24
N GLN A 158 15.00 -3.40 24.75
CA GLN A 158 15.07 -3.71 26.16
C GLN A 158 16.43 -4.37 26.37
N ASN A 159 17.39 -3.57 26.83
CA ASN A 159 18.67 -4.10 27.27
C ASN A 159 18.36 -5.08 28.41
N GLY A 160 18.57 -6.38 28.15
CA GLY A 160 18.62 -7.41 29.18
C GLY A 160 19.90 -7.33 29.99
#